data_AF-A0AAU6HRB0-F1
#
_entry.id   AF-A0AAU6HRB0-F1
#
_cell.length_a   1.000
_cell.length_b   1.000
_cell.length_c   1.000
_cell.angle_alpha   90.00
_cell.angle_beta   90.00
_cell.angle_gamma   90.00
#
_symmetry.space_group_name_H-M   'P 1'
#
loop_
_entity.id
_entity.type
_entity.pdbx_description
1 polymer ?
#
loop_
_entity_poly.entity_id
_entity_poly.type
_entity_poly.pdbx_seq_one_letter_code
_entity_poly.pdbx_strand_id
1 'polypeptide(L)'
;MTVGDRDGYLDSLHTRDDIDLRGTTFGPELLELLLSSMCDAIDNVCRIGNADFSEAYFLEQCDFSDVIFTQSVNFSQAWLENPNFTRTEFSGVASFIAATFPTGAFFGEGIFRDRVEFNNAKFTQDMLFIECAIAEGASFWDATFGGQVSFARTVARRLDFTRSQFNAHTGQLGPFYCPGSASFRQAVFARPVEIDAMATYVYFHGTRWESAATIRLRHAQVSLDNATLTQPVSIKSHPTHFADFDASIDWPVKRAQLTSLRGVDCSFLSLGDVDLSQCQLSGAFHLDLIRLEGHSTFAIPPAGWKLRIGFPFNWTRRQVIDEERQWRALPSHSAALRRGWGDPPENEHDIPGLAALTVIYRQLRKAREDAKDEPGAADFYYGEMEMRRHSHTWRQAERWLLQAYWLLSGYGLRASRALGWLATAMLTTIVLMMGFGLPNDPPKQTATGTVPADGGKVAFKFDKEDPRNPTGDRFTGKRFEKALNVTLNSVIFRASGQDLTTAGTYIEMVSRLAEPVLLGFAGLAVRGRVKRGS
;
A
#
# COMPACT_ATOMS: atom_id res chain seq x y z
N MET A 1 54.72 -29.11 11.19
CA MET A 1 55.96 -28.40 10.80
C MET A 1 56.83 -28.28 12.05
N THR A 2 58.14 -28.51 11.97
CA THR A 2 59.03 -28.23 13.12
C THR A 2 59.20 -26.71 13.28
N VAL A 3 59.65 -26.23 14.44
CA VAL A 3 59.84 -24.78 14.67
C VAL A 3 60.83 -24.17 13.67
N GLY A 4 61.90 -24.89 13.32
CA GLY A 4 62.88 -24.42 12.32
C GLY A 4 62.31 -24.36 10.90
N ASP A 5 61.48 -25.33 10.51
CA ASP A 5 60.80 -25.30 9.22
C ASP A 5 59.81 -24.13 9.13
N ARG A 6 59.19 -23.75 10.25
CA ARG A 6 58.26 -22.63 10.36
C ARG A 6 58.97 -21.30 10.17
N ASP A 7 60.02 -21.06 10.93
CA ASP A 7 60.72 -19.78 10.89
C ASP A 7 61.36 -19.58 9.50
N GLY A 8 61.90 -20.65 8.89
CA GLY A 8 62.40 -20.61 7.51
C GLY A 8 61.33 -20.34 6.45
N TYR A 9 60.09 -20.83 6.65
CA TYR A 9 58.98 -20.47 5.78
C TYR A 9 58.61 -18.99 5.92
N LEU A 10 58.49 -18.48 7.15
CA LEU A 10 58.14 -17.08 7.42
C LEU A 10 59.19 -16.10 6.86
N ASP A 11 60.49 -16.42 7.00
CA ASP A 11 61.58 -15.61 6.45
C ASP A 11 61.59 -15.56 4.92
N SER A 12 60.93 -16.51 4.26
CA SER A 12 60.85 -16.57 2.79
C SER A 12 59.71 -15.74 2.20
N LEU A 13 58.78 -15.28 3.03
CA LEU A 13 57.60 -14.53 2.59
C LEU A 13 57.94 -13.06 2.34
N HIS A 14 57.35 -12.52 1.29
CA HIS A 14 57.40 -11.12 0.92
C HIS A 14 56.00 -10.53 0.82
N THR A 15 55.92 -9.20 0.76
CA THR A 15 54.66 -8.50 0.53
C THR A 15 54.03 -8.93 -0.80
N ARG A 16 52.71 -9.18 -0.78
CA ARG A 16 51.87 -9.68 -1.89
C ARG A 16 52.09 -11.14 -2.30
N ASP A 17 52.88 -11.92 -1.56
CA ASP A 17 53.03 -13.35 -1.85
C ASP A 17 51.72 -14.11 -1.61
N ASP A 18 51.54 -15.19 -2.36
CA ASP A 18 50.43 -16.13 -2.21
C ASP A 18 50.75 -17.13 -1.09
N ILE A 19 49.77 -17.42 -0.23
CA ILE A 19 49.92 -18.32 0.93
C ILE A 19 48.83 -19.41 0.94
N ASP A 20 49.23 -20.63 1.28
CA ASP A 20 48.35 -21.78 1.52
C ASP A 20 48.62 -22.31 2.92
N LEU A 21 47.72 -21.99 3.84
CA LEU A 21 47.80 -22.30 5.26
C LEU A 21 46.54 -23.04 5.74
N ARG A 22 45.95 -23.84 4.84
CA ARG A 22 44.77 -24.65 5.13
C ARG A 22 44.98 -25.59 6.30
N GLY A 23 43.95 -25.74 7.14
CA GLY A 23 44.00 -26.61 8.31
C GLY A 23 44.98 -26.18 9.41
N THR A 24 45.68 -25.05 9.24
CA THR A 24 46.69 -24.59 10.19
C THR A 24 46.04 -24.05 11.45
N THR A 25 46.64 -24.32 12.61
CA THR A 25 46.24 -23.71 13.87
C THR A 25 47.12 -22.51 14.18
N PHE A 26 46.51 -21.34 14.31
CA PHE A 26 47.14 -20.08 14.68
C PHE A 26 46.83 -19.74 16.14
N GLY A 27 47.88 -19.47 16.90
CA GLY A 27 47.78 -18.61 18.09
C GLY A 27 48.14 -17.17 17.72
N PRO A 28 47.92 -16.20 18.62
CA PRO A 28 48.15 -14.77 18.36
C PRO A 28 49.57 -14.48 17.86
N GLU A 29 50.59 -15.06 18.49
CA GLU A 29 52.00 -14.86 18.13
C GLU A 29 52.33 -15.34 16.71
N LEU A 30 51.77 -16.47 16.28
CA LEU A 30 52.04 -17.01 14.94
C LEU A 30 51.40 -16.14 13.85
N LEU A 31 50.19 -15.64 14.12
CA LEU A 31 49.51 -14.73 13.20
C LEU A 31 50.28 -13.40 13.10
N GLU A 32 50.71 -12.84 14.22
CA GLU A 32 51.50 -11.61 14.24
C GLU A 32 52.82 -11.77 13.46
N LEU A 33 53.54 -12.88 13.67
CA LEU A 33 54.75 -13.18 12.92
C LEU A 33 54.48 -13.29 11.41
N LEU A 34 53.43 -14.02 11.01
CA LEU A 34 53.01 -14.15 9.60
C LEU A 34 52.68 -12.79 8.97
N LEU A 35 51.90 -11.96 9.66
CA LEU A 35 51.55 -10.65 9.13
C LEU A 35 52.79 -9.76 9.02
N SER A 36 53.64 -9.74 10.05
CA SER A 36 54.86 -8.93 10.08
C SER A 36 55.83 -9.24 8.94
N SER A 37 55.95 -10.51 8.52
CA SER A 37 56.79 -10.91 7.38
C SER A 37 56.24 -10.42 6.03
N MET A 38 54.95 -10.05 5.97
CA MET A 38 54.27 -9.63 4.73
C MET A 38 54.00 -8.11 4.66
N CYS A 39 54.46 -7.34 5.66
CA CYS A 39 54.37 -5.89 5.66
C CYS A 39 55.49 -5.24 4.85
N ASP A 40 55.13 -4.25 4.04
CA ASP A 40 56.12 -3.45 3.30
C ASP A 40 56.90 -2.59 4.30
N ALA A 41 58.24 -2.65 4.23
CA ALA A 41 59.12 -1.95 5.15
C ALA A 41 59.03 -0.42 5.05
N ILE A 42 58.47 0.13 3.97
CA ILE A 42 58.39 1.58 3.72
C ILE A 42 57.12 2.18 4.32
N ASP A 43 55.96 1.61 4.01
CA ASP A 43 54.66 2.15 4.43
C ASP A 43 54.01 1.38 5.59
N ASN A 44 54.64 0.28 6.03
CA ASN A 44 54.17 -0.61 7.10
C ASN A 44 52.78 -1.20 6.83
N VAL A 45 52.39 -1.31 5.55
CA VAL A 45 51.11 -1.92 5.16
C VAL A 45 51.34 -3.37 4.78
N CYS A 46 50.61 -4.25 5.45
CA CYS A 46 50.66 -5.70 5.24
C CYS A 46 49.78 -6.07 4.05
N ARG A 47 50.41 -6.62 3.01
CA ARG A 47 49.72 -6.98 1.77
C ARG A 47 49.93 -8.45 1.49
N ILE A 48 48.84 -9.17 1.26
CA ILE A 48 48.84 -10.61 1.02
C ILE A 48 48.27 -10.84 -0.38
N GLY A 49 48.84 -11.77 -1.13
CA GLY A 49 48.35 -12.22 -2.43
C GLY A 49 47.06 -13.02 -2.31
N ASN A 50 46.98 -14.16 -3.00
CA ASN A 50 45.96 -15.18 -2.73
C ASN A 50 46.25 -15.81 -1.36
N ALA A 51 45.24 -15.97 -0.53
CA ALA A 51 45.40 -16.56 0.79
C ALA A 51 44.35 -17.64 1.04
N ASP A 52 44.79 -18.88 1.28
CA ASP A 52 43.91 -19.98 1.65
C ASP A 52 44.11 -20.36 3.12
N PHE A 53 43.13 -20.01 3.95
CA PHE A 53 42.99 -20.37 5.35
C PHE A 53 41.79 -21.32 5.55
N SER A 54 41.35 -22.03 4.51
CA SER A 54 40.23 -22.95 4.69
C SER A 54 40.55 -24.05 5.71
N GLU A 55 39.58 -24.37 6.55
CA GLU A 55 39.71 -25.31 7.67
C GLU A 55 40.74 -24.89 8.75
N ALA A 56 41.28 -23.67 8.70
CA ALA A 56 42.21 -23.16 9.70
C ALA A 56 41.52 -22.87 11.05
N TYR A 57 42.30 -22.91 12.13
CA TYR A 57 41.84 -22.63 13.49
C TYR A 57 42.61 -21.44 14.05
N PHE A 58 41.95 -20.29 14.17
CA PHE A 58 42.48 -19.12 14.86
C PHE A 58 41.96 -19.15 16.29
N LEU A 59 42.83 -19.55 17.21
CA LEU A 59 42.53 -19.64 18.64
C LEU A 59 42.79 -18.27 19.27
N GLU A 60 41.92 -17.86 20.20
CA GLU A 60 42.00 -16.57 20.91
C GLU A 60 41.76 -15.32 20.04
N GLN A 61 42.74 -14.42 19.91
CA GLN A 61 42.63 -13.14 19.22
C GLN A 61 43.15 -13.27 17.79
N CYS A 62 42.28 -13.03 16.81
CA CYS A 62 42.60 -13.12 15.39
C CYS A 62 42.56 -11.73 14.74
N ASP A 63 43.67 -10.99 14.81
CA ASP A 63 43.73 -9.62 14.31
C ASP A 63 44.25 -9.56 12.87
N PHE A 64 43.38 -9.17 11.95
CA PHE A 64 43.67 -8.86 10.55
C PHE A 64 43.43 -7.38 10.25
N SER A 65 43.41 -6.52 11.26
CA SER A 65 43.18 -5.09 11.07
C SER A 65 44.25 -4.46 10.20
N ASP A 66 43.84 -3.50 9.37
CA ASP A 66 44.70 -2.78 8.42
C ASP A 66 45.42 -3.65 7.35
N VAL A 67 45.09 -4.95 7.26
CA VAL A 67 45.63 -5.86 6.23
C VAL A 67 44.94 -5.64 4.88
N ILE A 68 45.72 -5.73 3.79
CA ILE A 68 45.20 -5.70 2.42
C ILE A 68 45.39 -7.07 1.75
N PHE A 69 44.29 -7.80 1.55
CA PHE A 69 44.26 -8.95 0.65
C PHE A 69 44.14 -8.44 -0.78
N THR A 70 45.24 -8.50 -1.53
CA THR A 70 45.34 -7.97 -2.90
C THR A 70 44.68 -8.87 -3.93
N GLN A 71 44.42 -10.13 -3.59
CA GLN A 71 43.65 -11.09 -4.38
C GLN A 71 42.57 -11.75 -3.51
N SER A 72 42.10 -12.95 -3.89
CA SER A 72 41.03 -13.64 -3.16
C SER A 72 41.55 -14.28 -1.88
N VAL A 73 40.70 -14.32 -0.84
CA VAL A 73 40.99 -14.97 0.43
C VAL A 73 39.89 -15.95 0.81
N ASN A 74 40.29 -17.11 1.32
CA ASN A 74 39.40 -18.21 1.67
C ASN A 74 39.57 -18.60 3.14
N PHE A 75 38.57 -18.30 3.96
CA PHE A 75 38.37 -18.76 5.34
C PHE A 75 37.25 -19.80 5.45
N SER A 76 36.93 -20.50 4.36
CA SER A 76 35.84 -21.49 4.38
C SER A 76 36.10 -22.58 5.41
N GLN A 77 35.09 -22.91 6.21
CA GLN A 77 35.18 -23.88 7.32
C GLN A 77 36.21 -23.53 8.40
N ALA A 78 36.73 -22.30 8.42
CA ALA A 78 37.65 -21.86 9.46
C ALA A 78 36.94 -21.65 10.80
N TRP A 79 37.67 -21.86 11.88
CA TRP A 79 37.29 -21.45 13.24
C TRP A 79 37.98 -20.13 13.55
N LEU A 80 37.21 -19.06 13.77
CA LEU A 80 37.73 -17.71 13.96
C LEU A 80 37.30 -17.19 15.33
N GLU A 81 38.14 -17.38 16.34
CA GLU A 81 37.95 -16.78 17.65
C GLU A 81 38.40 -15.30 17.63
N ASN A 82 37.54 -14.45 18.18
CA ASN A 82 37.60 -12.98 18.23
C ASN A 82 38.25 -12.30 17.01
N PRO A 83 37.72 -12.50 15.78
CA PRO A 83 38.33 -11.92 14.61
C PRO A 83 38.05 -10.43 14.49
N ASN A 84 39.12 -9.69 14.22
CA ASN A 84 39.10 -8.28 13.94
C ASN A 84 39.58 -8.01 12.51
N PHE A 85 38.66 -7.60 11.64
CA PHE A 85 38.89 -7.18 10.27
C PHE A 85 38.67 -5.66 10.10
N THR A 86 38.99 -4.89 11.14
CA THR A 86 38.81 -3.43 11.11
C THR A 86 39.78 -2.80 10.11
N ARG A 87 39.27 -1.95 9.20
CA ARG A 87 40.03 -1.31 8.10
C ARG A 87 40.75 -2.31 7.18
N THR A 88 40.36 -3.58 7.17
CA THR A 88 40.88 -4.57 6.24
C THR A 88 40.32 -4.31 4.83
N GLU A 89 41.17 -4.43 3.82
CA GLU A 89 40.79 -4.32 2.41
C GLU A 89 40.85 -5.70 1.71
N PHE A 90 39.71 -6.14 1.19
CA PHE A 90 39.58 -7.35 0.37
C PHE A 90 39.42 -6.94 -1.09
N SER A 91 40.49 -7.07 -1.88
CA SER A 91 40.50 -6.68 -3.29
C SER A 91 39.85 -7.72 -4.20
N GLY A 92 39.89 -9.00 -3.81
CA GLY A 92 39.19 -10.11 -4.47
C GLY A 92 38.01 -10.63 -3.67
N VAL A 93 37.56 -11.85 -4.00
CA VAL A 93 36.48 -12.53 -3.27
C VAL A 93 36.97 -12.92 -1.88
N ALA A 94 36.19 -12.57 -0.84
CA ALA A 94 36.43 -13.00 0.53
C ALA A 94 35.40 -14.06 0.95
N SER A 95 35.85 -15.30 1.13
CA SER A 95 34.97 -16.42 1.45
C SER A 95 35.11 -16.85 2.90
N PHE A 96 33.98 -16.96 3.59
CA PHE A 96 33.81 -17.45 4.97
C PHE A 96 32.71 -18.53 4.99
N ILE A 97 32.58 -19.29 3.89
CA ILE A 97 31.54 -20.31 3.74
C ILE A 97 31.70 -21.37 4.83
N ALA A 98 30.64 -21.65 5.58
CA ALA A 98 30.64 -22.59 6.70
C ALA A 98 31.67 -22.28 7.80
N ALA A 99 32.21 -21.07 7.86
CA ALA A 99 33.09 -20.63 8.95
C ALA A 99 32.31 -20.51 10.26
N THR A 100 32.98 -20.75 11.38
CA THR A 100 32.42 -20.64 12.72
C THR A 100 33.09 -19.51 13.50
N PHE A 101 32.27 -18.59 13.99
CA PHE A 101 32.64 -17.45 14.82
C PHE A 101 32.08 -17.70 16.24
N PRO A 102 32.85 -18.35 17.14
CA PRO A 102 32.40 -18.61 18.52
C PRO A 102 32.21 -17.34 19.35
N THR A 103 32.89 -16.25 19.00
CA THR A 103 32.82 -14.95 19.68
C THR A 103 32.44 -13.84 18.70
N GLY A 104 32.46 -12.58 19.15
CA GLY A 104 32.15 -11.43 18.31
C GLY A 104 33.09 -11.29 17.11
N ALA A 105 32.55 -10.92 15.95
CA ALA A 105 33.29 -10.69 14.70
C ALA A 105 33.12 -9.24 14.23
N PHE A 106 34.23 -8.53 14.04
CA PHE A 106 34.25 -7.09 13.76
C PHE A 106 34.82 -6.82 12.37
N PHE A 107 34.08 -6.09 11.53
CA PHE A 107 34.46 -5.70 10.17
C PHE A 107 34.47 -4.17 9.98
N GLY A 108 34.70 -3.40 11.05
CA GLY A 108 34.57 -1.94 11.04
C GLY A 108 35.42 -1.25 9.99
N GLU A 109 34.89 -0.28 9.25
CA GLU A 109 35.58 0.48 8.20
C GLU A 109 36.21 -0.41 7.09
N GLY A 110 35.80 -1.67 6.98
CA GLY A 110 36.32 -2.62 6.00
C GLY A 110 35.88 -2.31 4.57
N ILE A 111 36.76 -2.57 3.61
CA ILE A 111 36.53 -2.34 2.18
C ILE A 111 36.54 -3.68 1.45
N PHE A 112 35.42 -4.02 0.81
CA PHE A 112 35.28 -5.22 -0.02
C PHE A 112 35.05 -4.79 -1.47
N ARG A 113 36.07 -4.99 -2.33
CA ARG A 113 36.02 -4.59 -3.75
C ARG A 113 35.29 -5.58 -4.65
N ASP A 114 35.08 -6.81 -4.17
CA ASP A 114 34.23 -7.83 -4.80
C ASP A 114 33.16 -8.29 -3.79
N ARG A 115 32.61 -9.49 -3.97
CA ARG A 115 31.63 -10.12 -3.09
C ARG A 115 32.29 -10.71 -1.84
N VAL A 116 31.52 -10.76 -0.76
CA VAL A 116 31.87 -11.50 0.47
C VAL A 116 30.82 -12.57 0.76
N GLU A 117 31.26 -13.78 1.13
CA GLU A 117 30.40 -14.95 1.24
C GLU A 117 30.46 -15.57 2.64
N PHE A 118 29.34 -15.57 3.36
CA PHE A 118 29.15 -16.16 4.69
C PHE A 118 28.10 -17.28 4.67
N ASN A 119 27.97 -17.98 3.54
CA ASN A 119 26.93 -19.00 3.39
C ASN A 119 27.18 -20.16 4.37
N ASN A 120 26.14 -20.58 5.09
CA ASN A 120 26.20 -21.56 6.18
C ASN A 120 27.12 -21.17 7.35
N ALA A 121 27.58 -19.90 7.42
CA ALA A 121 28.40 -19.45 8.53
C ALA A 121 27.59 -19.39 9.84
N LYS A 122 28.28 -19.63 10.95
CA LYS A 122 27.68 -19.61 12.28
C LYS A 122 28.33 -18.54 13.15
N PHE A 123 27.54 -17.53 13.51
CA PHE A 123 27.94 -16.50 14.47
C PHE A 123 27.29 -16.81 15.81
N THR A 124 28.08 -17.11 16.82
CA THR A 124 27.56 -17.44 18.16
C THR A 124 27.32 -16.19 18.99
N GLN A 125 28.08 -15.13 18.74
CA GLN A 125 27.92 -13.80 19.34
C GLN A 125 27.73 -12.74 18.24
N ASP A 126 28.09 -11.50 18.54
CA ASP A 126 27.76 -10.33 17.72
C ASP A 126 28.57 -10.30 16.41
N MET A 127 27.94 -9.86 15.32
CA MET A 127 28.58 -9.62 14.03
C MET A 127 28.35 -8.15 13.64
N LEU A 128 29.44 -7.39 13.56
CA LEU A 128 29.37 -5.95 13.36
C LEU A 128 30.05 -5.53 12.06
N PHE A 129 29.25 -5.10 11.10
CA PHE A 129 29.65 -4.35 9.92
C PHE A 129 29.33 -2.88 10.17
N ILE A 130 30.35 -2.10 10.52
CA ILE A 130 30.20 -0.69 10.86
C ILE A 130 30.99 0.12 9.84
N GLU A 131 30.37 1.06 9.13
CA GLU A 131 31.04 1.90 8.13
C GLU A 131 31.71 1.14 6.97
N CYS A 132 31.28 -0.08 6.67
CA CYS A 132 31.87 -0.86 5.59
C CYS A 132 31.40 -0.43 4.20
N ALA A 133 32.24 -0.62 3.20
CA ALA A 133 31.89 -0.49 1.78
C ALA A 133 32.03 -1.84 1.06
N ILE A 134 30.93 -2.36 0.51
CA ILE A 134 30.88 -3.64 -0.20
C ILE A 134 30.40 -3.40 -1.64
N ALA A 135 31.32 -3.54 -2.60
CA ALA A 135 31.08 -3.16 -3.99
C ALA A 135 29.99 -4.02 -4.67
N GLU A 136 30.08 -5.35 -4.56
CA GLU A 136 29.19 -6.27 -5.28
C GLU A 136 28.04 -6.80 -4.42
N GLY A 137 28.34 -7.27 -3.21
CA GLY A 137 27.35 -7.69 -2.22
C GLY A 137 27.87 -8.71 -1.20
N ALA A 138 27.10 -8.91 -0.15
CA ALA A 138 27.36 -9.91 0.88
C ALA A 138 26.26 -10.97 0.91
N SER A 139 26.65 -12.25 0.95
CA SER A 139 25.74 -13.39 1.00
C SER A 139 25.84 -14.09 2.35
N PHE A 140 24.70 -14.36 2.97
CA PHE A 140 24.53 -14.99 4.29
C PHE A 140 23.51 -16.14 4.17
N TRP A 141 23.53 -16.87 3.06
CA TRP A 141 22.57 -17.93 2.80
C TRP A 141 22.68 -19.02 3.88
N ASP A 142 21.57 -19.38 4.53
CA ASP A 142 21.56 -20.35 5.65
C ASP A 142 22.49 -20.00 6.83
N ALA A 143 22.93 -18.73 6.95
CA ALA A 143 23.73 -18.30 8.09
C ALA A 143 22.88 -18.30 9.38
N THR A 144 23.54 -18.62 10.50
CA THR A 144 22.90 -18.58 11.83
C THR A 144 23.54 -17.49 12.68
N PHE A 145 22.70 -16.61 13.23
CA PHE A 145 23.11 -15.50 14.09
C PHE A 145 22.58 -15.74 15.52
N GLY A 146 23.51 -16.01 16.43
CA GLY A 146 23.30 -16.22 17.86
C GLY A 146 23.53 -14.98 18.73
N GLY A 147 24.01 -13.87 18.14
CA GLY A 147 24.15 -12.56 18.80
C GLY A 147 23.54 -11.42 17.98
N GLN A 148 23.96 -10.20 18.27
CA GLN A 148 23.54 -9.00 17.55
C GLN A 148 24.13 -8.99 16.14
N VAL A 149 23.39 -8.43 15.18
CA VAL A 149 23.89 -8.23 13.81
C VAL A 149 23.63 -6.79 13.45
N SER A 150 24.67 -6.05 13.10
CA SER A 150 24.56 -4.65 12.73
C SER A 150 25.31 -4.36 11.42
N PHE A 151 24.64 -3.64 10.54
CA PHE A 151 25.18 -3.08 9.30
C PHE A 151 25.18 -1.54 9.35
N ALA A 152 25.44 -0.97 10.53
CA ALA A 152 25.36 0.46 10.74
C ALA A 152 26.32 1.21 9.80
N ARG A 153 25.76 2.12 8.99
CA ARG A 153 26.51 2.89 7.98
C ARG A 153 27.19 2.04 6.91
N THR A 154 26.76 0.79 6.72
CA THR A 154 27.26 -0.06 5.64
C THR A 154 26.59 0.28 4.31
N VAL A 155 27.40 0.36 3.25
CA VAL A 155 26.94 0.45 1.87
C VAL A 155 27.25 -0.86 1.16
N ALA A 156 26.23 -1.54 0.63
CA ALA A 156 26.40 -2.78 -0.10
C ALA A 156 25.45 -2.86 -1.28
N ARG A 157 25.92 -3.13 -2.49
CA ARG A 157 25.03 -3.25 -3.67
C ARG A 157 23.91 -4.29 -3.46
N ARG A 158 24.22 -5.41 -2.80
CA ARG A 158 23.24 -6.44 -2.39
C ARG A 158 23.59 -7.02 -1.02
N LEU A 159 22.56 -7.31 -0.22
CA LEU A 159 22.64 -8.12 0.99
C LEU A 159 21.66 -9.28 0.87
N ASP A 160 22.12 -10.51 1.08
CA ASP A 160 21.29 -11.69 0.96
C ASP A 160 21.30 -12.55 2.22
N PHE A 161 20.22 -12.48 3.00
CA PHE A 161 19.95 -13.25 4.22
C PHE A 161 18.94 -14.37 3.96
N THR A 162 18.89 -14.90 2.74
CA THR A 162 17.96 -15.98 2.41
C THR A 162 18.16 -17.17 3.37
N ARG A 163 17.08 -17.73 3.90
CA ARG A 163 17.06 -18.86 4.86
C ARG A 163 17.89 -18.67 6.13
N SER A 164 18.32 -17.44 6.45
CA SER A 164 19.09 -17.19 7.66
C SER A 164 18.23 -17.24 8.92
N GLN A 165 18.86 -17.49 10.06
CA GLN A 165 18.20 -17.59 11.36
C GLN A 165 18.76 -16.55 12.31
N PHE A 166 17.90 -15.65 12.79
CA PHE A 166 18.22 -14.66 13.82
C PHE A 166 17.65 -15.13 15.16
N ASN A 167 18.50 -15.78 15.95
CA ASN A 167 18.10 -16.50 17.17
C ASN A 167 18.22 -15.66 18.46
N ALA A 168 18.97 -14.56 18.41
CA ALA A 168 19.13 -13.62 19.51
C ALA A 168 18.51 -12.25 19.19
N HIS A 169 18.45 -11.40 20.21
CA HIS A 169 17.99 -10.03 20.04
C HIS A 169 19.00 -9.25 19.19
N THR A 170 18.72 -9.13 17.90
CA THR A 170 19.57 -8.43 16.93
C THR A 170 19.73 -6.94 17.26
N GLY A 171 18.79 -6.36 18.02
CA GLY A 171 18.71 -4.91 18.19
C GLY A 171 18.34 -4.26 16.86
N GLN A 172 19.24 -3.42 16.35
CA GLN A 172 19.08 -2.69 15.09
C GLN A 172 20.01 -3.26 14.01
N LEU A 173 19.42 -3.85 12.97
CA LEU A 173 20.17 -4.43 11.85
C LEU A 173 20.82 -3.37 10.95
N GLY A 174 20.27 -2.15 10.93
CA GLY A 174 20.77 -1.03 10.15
C GLY A 174 21.07 0.21 10.99
N PRO A 175 21.12 1.42 10.40
CA PRO A 175 20.77 1.71 9.01
C PRO A 175 21.83 1.22 8.02
N PHE A 176 21.41 0.58 6.94
CA PHE A 176 22.27 0.21 5.81
C PHE A 176 21.71 0.71 4.47
N TYR A 177 22.59 0.86 3.47
CA TYR A 177 22.22 1.27 2.12
C TYR A 177 22.48 0.18 1.08
N CYS A 178 21.43 -0.17 0.33
CA CYS A 178 21.46 -1.17 -0.73
C CYS A 178 20.87 -0.66 -2.07
N PRO A 179 21.68 -0.09 -2.98
CA PRO A 179 21.19 0.36 -4.29
C PRO A 179 20.51 -0.75 -5.10
N GLY A 180 20.90 -2.01 -4.89
CA GLY A 180 20.25 -3.18 -5.46
C GLY A 180 19.15 -3.71 -4.54
N SER A 181 19.44 -4.79 -3.81
CA SER A 181 18.43 -5.53 -3.05
C SER A 181 18.92 -6.01 -1.69
N ALA A 182 18.03 -5.95 -0.71
CA ALA A 182 18.17 -6.66 0.56
C ALA A 182 17.16 -7.83 0.60
N SER A 183 17.64 -9.07 0.55
CA SER A 183 16.81 -10.26 0.56
C SER A 183 16.80 -10.89 1.95
N PHE A 184 15.60 -11.16 2.47
CA PHE A 184 15.36 -11.91 3.72
C PHE A 184 14.48 -13.13 3.44
N ARG A 185 14.51 -13.67 2.21
CA ARG A 185 13.59 -14.72 1.80
C ARG A 185 13.73 -15.93 2.73
N GLN A 186 12.62 -16.38 3.30
CA GLN A 186 12.59 -17.52 4.22
C GLN A 186 13.46 -17.34 5.47
N ALA A 187 13.87 -16.11 5.80
CA ALA A 187 14.56 -15.82 7.05
C ALA A 187 13.62 -15.98 8.25
N VAL A 188 14.18 -16.41 9.38
CA VAL A 188 13.46 -16.59 10.64
C VAL A 188 13.98 -15.59 11.66
N PHE A 189 13.07 -14.80 12.23
CA PHE A 189 13.36 -13.88 13.33
C PHE A 189 12.71 -14.40 14.61
N ALA A 190 13.50 -15.07 15.45
CA ALA A 190 13.05 -15.68 16.70
C ALA A 190 12.86 -14.64 17.82
N ARG A 191 13.47 -13.46 17.68
CA ARG A 191 13.56 -12.39 18.67
C ARG A 191 13.26 -11.02 18.06
N PRO A 192 12.98 -9.98 18.88
CA PRO A 192 12.66 -8.67 18.35
C PRO A 192 13.79 -8.09 17.52
N VAL A 193 13.45 -7.46 16.40
CA VAL A 193 14.41 -6.82 15.49
C VAL A 193 13.88 -5.49 14.97
N GLU A 194 14.78 -4.53 14.85
CA GLU A 194 14.57 -3.30 14.12
C GLU A 194 15.39 -3.32 12.82
N ILE A 195 14.71 -3.12 11.69
CA ILE A 195 15.35 -3.08 10.37
C ILE A 195 15.20 -1.69 9.81
N ASP A 196 16.33 -0.98 9.75
CA ASP A 196 16.43 0.32 9.12
C ASP A 196 17.19 0.15 7.81
N ALA A 197 16.53 0.43 6.69
CA ALA A 197 17.14 0.20 5.39
C ALA A 197 16.75 1.27 4.38
N MET A 198 17.74 1.68 3.60
CA MET A 198 17.52 2.35 2.32
C MET A 198 17.88 1.37 1.23
N ALA A 199 16.91 0.90 0.45
CA ALA A 199 17.16 -0.10 -0.58
C ALA A 199 16.23 0.10 -1.76
N THR A 200 16.60 -0.35 -2.97
CA THR A 200 15.66 -0.35 -4.11
C THR A 200 14.63 -1.47 -3.97
N TYR A 201 15.07 -2.66 -3.55
CA TYR A 201 14.20 -3.81 -3.31
C TYR A 201 14.46 -4.43 -1.94
N VAL A 202 13.39 -4.79 -1.22
CA VAL A 202 13.45 -5.55 0.03
C VAL A 202 12.49 -6.73 -0.05
N TYR A 203 13.02 -7.95 0.06
CA TYR A 203 12.23 -9.18 -0.08
C TYR A 203 12.05 -9.89 1.25
N PHE A 204 10.82 -9.96 1.74
CA PHE A 204 10.44 -10.73 2.94
C PHE A 204 9.63 -11.99 2.59
N HIS A 205 9.78 -12.51 1.36
CA HIS A 205 9.00 -13.67 0.91
C HIS A 205 9.25 -14.90 1.79
N GLY A 206 8.19 -15.49 2.35
CA GLY A 206 8.27 -16.69 3.19
C GLY A 206 8.95 -16.46 4.54
N THR A 207 9.15 -15.21 4.96
CA THR A 207 9.74 -14.91 6.27
C THR A 207 8.87 -15.41 7.42
N ARG A 208 9.49 -15.78 8.53
CA ARG A 208 8.79 -16.17 9.75
C ARG A 208 9.17 -15.22 10.88
N TRP A 209 8.17 -14.53 11.42
CA TRP A 209 8.31 -13.59 12.52
C TRP A 209 7.72 -14.21 13.79
N GLU A 210 8.59 -14.68 14.68
CA GLU A 210 8.21 -15.28 15.96
C GLU A 210 8.16 -14.25 17.10
N SER A 211 8.59 -13.03 16.80
CA SER A 211 8.64 -11.90 17.72
C SER A 211 8.28 -10.60 17.00
N ALA A 212 8.04 -9.54 17.77
CA ALA A 212 7.71 -8.23 17.21
C ALA A 212 8.84 -7.67 16.34
N ALA A 213 8.49 -6.99 15.25
CA ALA A 213 9.46 -6.36 14.37
C ALA A 213 9.03 -4.95 13.93
N THR A 214 10.00 -4.04 13.87
CA THR A 214 9.82 -2.69 13.34
C THR A 214 10.73 -2.51 12.14
N ILE A 215 10.13 -2.24 10.98
CA ILE A 215 10.84 -2.12 9.71
C ILE A 215 10.63 -0.68 9.21
N ARG A 216 11.70 0.10 9.14
CA ARG A 216 11.69 1.49 8.66
C ARG A 216 12.47 1.56 7.34
N LEU A 217 11.76 1.93 6.29
CA LEU A 217 12.30 1.85 4.93
C LEU A 217 12.28 3.19 4.23
N ARG A 218 13.28 3.39 3.36
CA ARG A 218 13.35 4.53 2.44
C ARG A 218 13.66 4.03 1.02
N HIS A 219 12.95 4.56 0.03
CA HIS A 219 13.11 4.21 -1.40
C HIS A 219 12.89 2.72 -1.75
N ALA A 220 12.23 1.93 -0.89
CA ALA A 220 12.13 0.48 -1.06
C ALA A 220 10.84 0.01 -1.72
N GLN A 221 10.94 -0.86 -2.72
CA GLN A 221 9.87 -1.76 -3.12
C GLN A 221 9.92 -3.02 -2.26
N VAL A 222 8.79 -3.34 -1.62
CA VAL A 222 8.72 -4.36 -0.57
C VAL A 222 7.68 -5.42 -0.90
N SER A 223 8.05 -6.70 -0.81
CA SER A 223 7.12 -7.83 -0.91
C SER A 223 7.19 -8.68 0.36
N LEU A 224 6.01 -9.06 0.89
CA LEU A 224 5.85 -9.96 2.03
C LEU A 224 5.22 -11.31 1.64
N ASP A 225 5.23 -11.68 0.37
CA ASP A 225 4.59 -12.90 -0.12
C ASP A 225 4.83 -14.11 0.79
N ASN A 226 3.75 -14.73 1.27
CA ASN A 226 3.76 -15.91 2.11
C ASN A 226 4.54 -15.73 3.44
N ALA A 227 4.74 -14.50 3.91
CA ALA A 227 5.29 -14.24 5.24
C ALA A 227 4.31 -14.69 6.33
N THR A 228 4.85 -15.35 7.36
CA THR A 228 4.10 -15.82 8.53
C THR A 228 4.37 -14.88 9.71
N LEU A 229 3.33 -14.16 10.14
CA LEU A 229 3.38 -13.24 11.26
C LEU A 229 2.70 -13.86 12.48
N THR A 230 3.46 -14.23 13.51
CA THR A 230 2.88 -14.72 14.78
C THR A 230 2.83 -13.63 15.86
N GLN A 231 3.46 -12.50 15.59
CA GLN A 231 3.61 -11.34 16.46
C GLN A 231 3.49 -10.05 15.64
N PRO A 232 3.25 -8.89 16.27
CA PRO A 232 3.10 -7.62 15.57
C PRO A 232 4.32 -7.25 14.72
N VAL A 233 4.10 -6.99 13.43
CA VAL A 233 5.11 -6.47 12.50
C VAL A 233 4.62 -5.13 11.95
N SER A 234 5.47 -4.11 12.11
CA SER A 234 5.20 -2.75 11.65
C SER A 234 6.14 -2.39 10.50
N ILE A 235 5.61 -1.98 9.35
CA ILE A 235 6.38 -1.46 8.23
C ILE A 235 6.03 0.00 8.03
N LYS A 236 7.04 0.88 8.10
CA LYS A 236 6.86 2.32 7.98
C LYS A 236 7.79 2.91 6.94
N SER A 237 7.29 3.83 6.13
CA SER A 237 8.15 4.67 5.31
C SER A 237 8.79 5.75 6.20
N HIS A 238 10.12 5.88 6.15
CA HIS A 238 10.83 6.89 6.93
C HIS A 238 11.14 8.12 6.06
N PRO A 239 10.68 9.34 6.43
CA PRO A 239 10.78 10.52 5.57
C PRO A 239 12.14 11.22 5.64
N THR A 240 12.78 11.24 6.81
CA THR A 240 14.08 11.87 7.03
C THR A 240 15.22 10.88 6.81
N HIS A 241 16.44 11.39 6.60
CA HIS A 241 17.63 10.55 6.65
C HIS A 241 17.70 9.87 8.01
N PHE A 242 18.13 8.61 8.05
CA PHE A 242 18.61 8.06 9.31
C PHE A 242 19.81 8.91 9.72
N ALA A 243 19.82 9.36 10.99
CA ALA A 243 21.02 10.00 11.52
C ALA A 243 22.21 9.08 11.23
N ASP A 244 23.37 9.65 10.87
CA ASP A 244 24.63 8.96 10.60
C ASP A 244 24.97 8.65 9.13
N PHE A 245 24.12 8.96 8.14
CA PHE A 245 24.54 8.94 6.72
C PHE A 245 24.82 10.36 6.20
N ASP A 246 25.94 10.54 5.50
CA ASP A 246 26.31 11.82 4.88
C ASP A 246 25.20 12.32 3.94
N ALA A 247 24.82 13.58 4.12
CA ALA A 247 23.73 14.25 3.40
C ALA A 247 24.11 14.60 1.93
N SER A 248 25.33 14.29 1.51
CA SER A 248 25.88 14.60 0.19
C SER A 248 25.32 13.74 -0.96
N ILE A 249 24.65 12.63 -0.65
CA ILE A 249 24.05 11.80 -1.69
C ILE A 249 22.62 12.29 -1.99
N ASP A 250 22.43 12.85 -3.20
CA ASP A 250 21.15 13.35 -3.69
C ASP A 250 20.20 12.16 -3.97
N TRP A 251 19.16 12.03 -3.15
CA TRP A 251 18.20 10.94 -3.26
C TRP A 251 16.83 11.46 -3.68
N PRO A 252 16.19 10.88 -4.70
CA PRO A 252 14.79 11.18 -4.97
C PRO A 252 13.97 10.74 -3.76
N VAL A 253 13.28 11.67 -3.11
CA VAL A 253 12.38 11.40 -1.99
C VAL A 253 11.23 10.50 -2.49
N LYS A 254 11.40 9.19 -2.35
CA LYS A 254 10.35 8.20 -2.64
C LYS A 254 10.03 7.41 -1.38
N ARG A 255 8.74 7.31 -1.10
CA ARG A 255 8.19 6.49 -0.02
C ARG A 255 8.46 5.01 -0.29
N ALA A 256 8.50 4.21 0.76
CA ALA A 256 8.47 2.77 0.60
C ALA A 256 7.14 2.35 -0.06
N GLN A 257 7.23 1.55 -1.12
CA GLN A 257 6.09 1.02 -1.86
C GLN A 257 5.95 -0.47 -1.56
N LEU A 258 4.78 -0.88 -1.07
CA LEU A 258 4.46 -2.28 -0.86
C LEU A 258 3.90 -2.85 -2.17
N THR A 259 4.52 -3.91 -2.68
CA THR A 259 4.15 -4.49 -3.98
C THR A 259 3.24 -5.70 -3.84
N SER A 260 3.33 -6.47 -2.75
CA SER A 260 2.46 -7.64 -2.56
C SER A 260 2.38 -8.11 -1.10
N LEU A 261 1.17 -8.56 -0.73
CA LEU A 261 0.78 -9.19 0.53
C LEU A 261 0.18 -10.59 0.33
N ARG A 262 0.37 -11.20 -0.85
CA ARG A 262 -0.20 -12.52 -1.17
C ARG A 262 0.20 -13.57 -0.13
N GLY A 263 -0.76 -14.32 0.41
CA GLY A 263 -0.51 -15.40 1.37
C GLY A 263 -0.17 -14.94 2.79
N VAL A 264 -0.26 -13.64 3.09
CA VAL A 264 0.02 -13.08 4.42
C VAL A 264 -1.26 -12.98 5.24
N ASP A 265 -1.20 -13.36 6.51
CA ASP A 265 -2.24 -13.01 7.49
C ASP A 265 -1.98 -11.60 8.04
N CYS A 266 -2.87 -10.66 7.71
CA CYS A 266 -2.71 -9.26 8.06
C CYS A 266 -3.13 -8.92 9.51
N SER A 267 -3.55 -9.90 10.33
CA SER A 267 -4.00 -9.67 11.71
C SER A 267 -2.95 -9.00 12.61
N PHE A 268 -1.67 -9.22 12.32
CA PHE A 268 -0.54 -8.65 13.05
C PHE A 268 0.26 -7.61 12.25
N LEU A 269 -0.26 -7.17 11.11
CA LEU A 269 0.44 -6.23 10.22
C LEU A 269 -0.03 -4.79 10.45
N SER A 270 0.92 -3.91 10.75
CA SER A 270 0.72 -2.46 10.71
C SER A 270 1.57 -1.82 9.61
N LEU A 271 0.95 -0.94 8.84
CA LEU A 271 1.55 -0.22 7.72
C LEU A 271 1.41 1.29 7.96
N GLY A 272 2.54 2.01 7.96
CA GLY A 272 2.58 3.45 8.19
C GLY A 272 3.22 4.21 7.02
N ASP A 273 2.51 5.18 6.45
CA ASP A 273 3.03 6.07 5.40
C ASP A 273 3.61 5.35 4.15
N VAL A 274 3.17 4.12 3.88
CA VAL A 274 3.60 3.32 2.73
C VAL A 274 2.72 3.57 1.51
N ASP A 275 3.31 3.44 0.32
CA ASP A 275 2.54 3.44 -0.92
C ASP A 275 2.01 2.04 -1.24
N LEU A 276 0.67 1.92 -1.31
CA LEU A 276 -0.08 0.71 -1.64
C LEU A 276 -0.69 0.79 -3.05
N SER A 277 -0.33 1.80 -3.85
CA SER A 277 -0.93 2.04 -5.17
C SER A 277 -0.77 0.88 -6.17
N GLN A 278 0.27 0.07 -5.99
CA GLN A 278 0.56 -1.12 -6.80
C GLN A 278 0.66 -2.39 -5.94
N CYS A 279 0.02 -2.39 -4.76
CA CYS A 279 0.07 -3.52 -3.85
C CYS A 279 -0.94 -4.59 -4.27
N GLN A 280 -0.45 -5.80 -4.50
CA GLN A 280 -1.30 -6.99 -4.66
C GLN A 280 -1.81 -7.44 -3.29
N LEU A 281 -3.12 -7.37 -3.10
CA LEU A 281 -3.86 -7.76 -1.90
C LEU A 281 -4.60 -9.08 -2.07
N SER A 282 -4.79 -9.52 -3.31
CA SER A 282 -5.37 -10.82 -3.64
C SER A 282 -4.59 -11.97 -3.00
N GLY A 283 -5.31 -12.84 -2.29
CA GLY A 283 -4.72 -13.95 -1.53
C GLY A 283 -4.17 -13.57 -0.15
N ALA A 284 -4.27 -12.31 0.29
CA ALA A 284 -4.05 -11.95 1.68
C ALA A 284 -5.24 -12.37 2.56
N PHE A 285 -4.96 -12.71 3.81
CA PHE A 285 -5.96 -13.12 4.80
C PHE A 285 -6.16 -12.02 5.85
N HIS A 286 -7.38 -11.93 6.40
CA HIS A 286 -7.74 -10.96 7.44
C HIS A 286 -7.35 -9.50 7.12
N LEU A 287 -7.55 -9.07 5.86
CA LEU A 287 -7.36 -7.66 5.48
C LEU A 287 -8.28 -6.71 6.26
N ASP A 288 -9.31 -7.21 6.94
CA ASP A 288 -10.15 -6.42 7.84
C ASP A 288 -9.48 -6.08 9.17
N LEU A 289 -8.38 -6.76 9.52
CA LEU A 289 -7.60 -6.52 10.73
C LEU A 289 -6.28 -5.76 10.48
N ILE A 290 -5.97 -5.44 9.21
CA ILE A 290 -4.78 -4.68 8.86
C ILE A 290 -4.84 -3.27 9.47
N ARG A 291 -3.73 -2.81 10.05
CA ARG A 291 -3.63 -1.45 10.59
C ARG A 291 -2.98 -0.54 9.58
N LEU A 292 -3.72 0.47 9.12
CA LEU A 292 -3.22 1.50 8.23
C LEU A 292 -3.03 2.80 9.03
N GLU A 293 -1.80 3.11 9.37
CA GLU A 293 -1.40 4.30 10.12
C GLU A 293 -0.91 5.41 9.16
N GLY A 294 -1.09 6.66 9.56
CA GLY A 294 -0.62 7.82 8.80
C GLY A 294 -1.23 7.94 7.40
N HIS A 295 -0.41 8.36 6.43
CA HIS A 295 -0.80 8.64 5.05
C HIS A 295 -0.44 7.49 4.09
N SER A 296 -0.97 6.30 4.35
CA SER A 296 -0.89 5.17 3.41
C SER A 296 -1.69 5.47 2.13
N THR A 297 -1.02 5.48 0.97
CA THR A 297 -1.63 5.90 -0.31
C THR A 297 -2.10 4.72 -1.15
N PHE A 298 -3.24 4.87 -1.81
CA PHE A 298 -3.74 3.93 -2.80
C PHE A 298 -3.78 4.61 -4.18
N ALA A 299 -3.94 3.82 -5.24
CA ALA A 299 -4.13 4.36 -6.57
C ALA A 299 -5.42 5.19 -6.65
N ILE A 300 -5.47 6.13 -7.59
CA ILE A 300 -6.64 6.96 -7.87
C ILE A 300 -7.04 6.75 -9.33
N PRO A 301 -8.34 6.70 -9.67
CA PRO A 301 -8.78 6.59 -11.05
C PRO A 301 -8.22 7.72 -11.93
N PRO A 302 -7.97 7.44 -13.22
CA PRO A 302 -7.49 8.43 -14.17
C PRO A 302 -8.40 9.65 -14.23
N ALA A 303 -7.81 10.83 -14.05
CA ALA A 303 -8.49 12.11 -14.18
C ALA A 303 -8.77 12.46 -15.65
N GLY A 304 -9.79 13.30 -15.87
CA GLY A 304 -10.09 13.90 -17.16
C GLY A 304 -11.43 13.43 -17.75
N TRP A 305 -12.06 14.32 -18.51
CA TRP A 305 -13.30 14.03 -19.21
C TRP A 305 -13.04 13.06 -20.36
N LYS A 306 -13.84 12.00 -20.41
CA LYS A 306 -13.78 10.94 -21.42
C LYS A 306 -15.12 10.86 -22.15
N LEU A 307 -15.11 10.43 -23.40
CA LEU A 307 -16.32 10.23 -24.20
C LEU A 307 -16.69 8.74 -24.21
N ARG A 308 -17.90 8.41 -23.73
CA ARG A 308 -18.49 7.07 -23.87
C ARG A 308 -19.79 7.20 -24.64
N ILE A 309 -19.85 6.61 -25.84
CA ILE A 309 -21.03 6.66 -26.72
C ILE A 309 -21.51 8.12 -26.91
N GLY A 310 -20.58 9.03 -27.19
CA GLY A 310 -20.88 10.46 -27.39
C GLY A 310 -21.14 11.29 -26.12
N PHE A 311 -21.29 10.69 -24.94
CA PHE A 311 -21.53 11.44 -23.69
C PHE A 311 -20.24 11.63 -22.88
N PRO A 312 -20.00 12.85 -22.35
CA PRO A 312 -18.86 13.12 -21.49
C PRO A 312 -19.08 12.48 -20.11
N PHE A 313 -18.09 11.74 -19.63
CA PHE A 313 -18.06 11.17 -18.30
C PHE A 313 -16.68 11.37 -17.66
N ASN A 314 -16.63 11.36 -16.32
CA ASN A 314 -15.39 11.40 -15.56
C ASN A 314 -15.44 10.33 -14.47
N TRP A 315 -14.29 9.73 -14.17
CA TRP A 315 -14.19 8.76 -13.09
C TRP A 315 -14.39 9.46 -11.75
N THR A 316 -14.98 8.73 -10.83
CA THR A 316 -15.13 9.20 -9.45
C THR A 316 -13.77 9.14 -8.78
N ARG A 317 -13.21 10.29 -8.37
CA ARG A 317 -12.02 10.30 -7.51
C ARG A 317 -12.33 9.54 -6.21
N ARG A 318 -11.57 8.49 -5.95
CA ARG A 318 -11.61 7.60 -4.78
C ARG A 318 -10.31 6.80 -4.71
N GLN A 319 -10.05 6.14 -3.59
CA GLN A 319 -9.01 5.10 -3.48
C GLN A 319 -9.39 3.82 -4.25
N VAL A 320 -8.41 3.24 -4.94
CA VAL A 320 -8.56 2.04 -5.76
C VAL A 320 -7.43 1.06 -5.49
N ILE A 321 -7.77 -0.23 -5.37
CA ILE A 321 -6.82 -1.34 -5.25
C ILE A 321 -6.21 -1.68 -6.62
N ASP A 322 -4.98 -2.19 -6.65
CA ASP A 322 -4.28 -2.47 -7.90
C ASP A 322 -5.02 -3.50 -8.76
N GLU A 323 -5.73 -4.46 -8.15
CA GLU A 323 -6.48 -5.46 -8.91
C GLU A 323 -7.68 -4.87 -9.67
N GLU A 324 -8.33 -3.81 -9.15
CA GLU A 324 -9.32 -3.09 -9.96
C GLU A 324 -8.62 -2.35 -11.10
N ARG A 325 -7.46 -1.70 -10.87
CA ARG A 325 -6.72 -1.03 -11.95
C ARG A 325 -6.42 -2.01 -13.08
N GLN A 326 -5.90 -3.19 -12.75
CA GLN A 326 -5.62 -4.26 -13.72
C GLN A 326 -6.89 -4.74 -14.42
N TRP A 327 -7.97 -5.00 -13.68
CA TRP A 327 -9.27 -5.38 -14.25
C TRP A 327 -9.82 -4.33 -15.24
N ARG A 328 -9.65 -3.03 -14.93
CA ARG A 328 -10.06 -1.91 -15.80
C ARG A 328 -9.18 -1.77 -17.04
N ALA A 329 -7.94 -2.22 -16.97
CA ALA A 329 -6.99 -2.20 -18.08
C ALA A 329 -7.17 -3.38 -19.06
N LEU A 330 -7.97 -4.40 -18.70
CA LEU A 330 -8.20 -5.59 -19.52
C LEU A 330 -8.64 -5.29 -20.96
N PRO A 331 -8.02 -5.91 -21.99
CA PRO A 331 -8.34 -5.68 -23.39
C PRO A 331 -9.81 -5.91 -23.80
N SER A 332 -10.55 -6.73 -23.03
CA SER A 332 -11.98 -6.96 -23.21
C SER A 332 -12.83 -5.69 -23.03
N HIS A 333 -12.31 -4.66 -22.36
CA HIS A 333 -12.93 -3.35 -22.24
C HIS A 333 -12.62 -2.42 -23.42
N SER A 334 -13.58 -1.54 -23.74
CA SER A 334 -13.39 -0.54 -24.80
C SER A 334 -12.22 0.40 -24.51
N ALA A 335 -11.54 0.87 -25.56
CA ALA A 335 -10.36 1.74 -25.44
C ALA A 335 -10.63 3.03 -24.63
N ALA A 336 -11.85 3.58 -24.72
CA ALA A 336 -12.26 4.74 -23.94
C ALA A 336 -12.32 4.47 -22.43
N LEU A 337 -12.71 3.25 -22.01
CA LEU A 337 -12.76 2.85 -20.61
C LEU A 337 -11.37 2.56 -20.04
N ARG A 338 -10.49 1.93 -20.84
CA ARG A 338 -9.11 1.56 -20.44
C ARG A 338 -8.16 2.75 -20.32
N ARG A 339 -8.36 3.80 -21.11
CA ARG A 339 -7.44 4.95 -21.20
C ARG A 339 -7.05 5.48 -19.81
N GLY A 340 -5.77 5.48 -19.49
CA GLY A 340 -5.24 6.03 -18.22
C GLY A 340 -5.25 5.08 -17.01
N TRP A 341 -5.69 3.83 -17.15
CA TRP A 341 -5.56 2.81 -16.10
C TRP A 341 -4.18 2.09 -16.13
N GLY A 342 -3.28 2.51 -17.01
CA GLY A 342 -1.97 1.91 -17.22
C GLY A 342 -2.02 0.71 -18.16
N ASP A 343 -0.95 -0.08 -18.13
CA ASP A 343 -0.78 -1.23 -19.00
C ASP A 343 -1.65 -2.41 -18.55
N PRO A 344 -2.19 -3.21 -19.49
CA PRO A 344 -2.91 -4.43 -19.18
C PRO A 344 -1.97 -5.44 -18.50
N PRO A 345 -2.50 -6.31 -17.62
CA PRO A 345 -1.69 -7.38 -17.05
C PRO A 345 -1.28 -8.39 -18.13
N GLU A 346 -0.15 -9.07 -17.91
CA GLU A 346 0.39 -10.06 -18.84
C GLU A 346 -0.57 -11.24 -19.05
N ASN A 347 -1.22 -11.70 -17.98
CA ASN A 347 -2.24 -12.75 -18.03
C ASN A 347 -3.57 -12.29 -17.41
N GLU A 348 -4.67 -12.44 -18.14
CA GLU A 348 -6.02 -12.11 -17.66
C GLU A 348 -6.48 -13.04 -16.51
N HIS A 349 -5.97 -14.27 -16.46
CA HIS A 349 -6.31 -15.25 -15.42
C HIS A 349 -5.74 -14.92 -14.04
N ASP A 350 -4.72 -14.05 -13.97
CA ASP A 350 -4.10 -13.64 -12.70
C ASP A 350 -4.95 -12.61 -11.96
N ILE A 351 -5.96 -12.02 -12.62
CA ILE A 351 -6.85 -11.03 -12.03
C ILE A 351 -7.96 -11.74 -11.25
N PRO A 352 -8.14 -11.44 -9.96
CA PRO A 352 -9.25 -12.00 -9.19
C PRO A 352 -10.60 -11.59 -9.79
N GLY A 353 -11.54 -12.55 -9.80
CA GLY A 353 -12.90 -12.28 -10.26
C GLY A 353 -13.60 -11.18 -9.43
N LEU A 354 -14.65 -10.57 -9.99
CA LEU A 354 -15.40 -9.47 -9.36
C LEU A 354 -15.93 -9.79 -7.95
N ALA A 355 -16.26 -11.06 -7.68
CA ALA A 355 -16.67 -11.51 -6.35
C ALA A 355 -15.53 -11.40 -5.32
N ALA A 356 -14.31 -11.77 -5.71
CA ALA A 356 -13.13 -11.65 -4.87
C ALA A 356 -12.75 -10.17 -4.65
N LEU A 357 -12.79 -9.33 -5.70
CA LEU A 357 -12.60 -7.88 -5.56
C LEU A 357 -13.60 -7.26 -4.58
N THR A 358 -14.86 -7.71 -4.60
CA THR A 358 -15.89 -7.27 -3.66
C THR A 358 -15.51 -7.61 -2.21
N VAL A 359 -14.92 -8.78 -1.97
CA VAL A 359 -14.46 -9.20 -0.64
C VAL A 359 -13.28 -8.35 -0.17
N ILE A 360 -12.28 -8.10 -1.04
CA ILE A 360 -11.12 -7.26 -0.73
C ILE A 360 -11.58 -5.85 -0.33
N TYR A 361 -12.44 -5.21 -1.14
CA TYR A 361 -12.98 -3.89 -0.81
C TYR A 361 -13.76 -3.87 0.51
N ARG A 362 -14.54 -4.92 0.79
CA ARG A 362 -15.30 -5.02 2.04
C ARG A 362 -14.38 -5.14 3.26
N GLN A 363 -13.34 -5.95 3.16
CA GLN A 363 -12.37 -6.12 4.25
C GLN A 363 -11.61 -4.82 4.51
N LEU A 364 -11.09 -4.16 3.48
CA LEU A 364 -10.42 -2.85 3.62
C LEU A 364 -11.36 -1.77 4.17
N ARG A 365 -12.64 -1.76 3.75
CA ARG A 365 -13.64 -0.85 4.33
C ARG A 365 -13.77 -1.10 5.84
N LYS A 366 -13.93 -2.36 6.25
CA LYS A 366 -14.07 -2.72 7.67
C LYS A 366 -12.84 -2.29 8.48
N ALA A 367 -11.63 -2.52 7.97
CA ALA A 367 -10.40 -2.06 8.61
C ALA A 367 -10.39 -0.53 8.83
N ARG A 368 -10.85 0.25 7.84
CA ARG A 368 -10.97 1.72 7.96
C ARG A 368 -12.07 2.16 8.92
N GLU A 369 -13.22 1.48 8.91
CA GLU A 369 -14.33 1.72 9.86
C GLU A 369 -13.88 1.47 11.30
N ASP A 370 -13.16 0.36 11.55
CA ASP A 370 -12.61 0.00 12.86
C ASP A 370 -11.54 1.02 13.31
N ALA A 371 -10.79 1.61 12.38
CA ALA A 371 -9.85 2.71 12.63
C ALA A 371 -10.53 4.10 12.76
N LYS A 372 -11.86 4.19 12.65
CA LYS A 372 -12.65 5.44 12.63
C LYS A 372 -12.32 6.39 11.46
N ASP A 373 -11.74 5.88 10.38
CA ASP A 373 -11.49 6.61 9.13
C ASP A 373 -12.70 6.49 8.19
N GLU A 374 -13.73 7.27 8.49
CA GLU A 374 -14.98 7.35 7.72
C GLU A 374 -14.76 7.82 6.26
N PRO A 375 -13.89 8.82 5.96
CA PRO A 375 -13.58 9.18 4.58
C PRO A 375 -12.97 8.02 3.76
N GLY A 376 -11.95 7.34 4.30
CA GLY A 376 -11.31 6.21 3.64
C GLY A 376 -12.26 5.02 3.44
N ALA A 377 -13.07 4.71 4.46
CA ALA A 377 -14.10 3.67 4.36
C ALA A 377 -15.12 3.96 3.25
N ALA A 378 -15.54 5.21 3.07
CA ALA A 378 -16.49 5.59 2.02
C ALA A 378 -15.97 5.34 0.60
N ASP A 379 -14.67 5.55 0.37
CA ASP A 379 -14.03 5.28 -0.92
C ASP A 379 -14.06 3.78 -1.25
N PHE A 380 -13.71 2.92 -0.28
CA PHE A 380 -13.77 1.46 -0.43
C PHE A 380 -15.21 0.93 -0.53
N TYR A 381 -16.17 1.53 0.17
CA TYR A 381 -17.59 1.22 -0.01
C TYR A 381 -18.05 1.50 -1.45
N TYR A 382 -17.66 2.64 -2.01
CA TYR A 382 -18.00 2.99 -3.39
C TYR A 382 -17.31 2.03 -4.38
N GLY A 383 -16.10 1.55 -4.10
CA GLY A 383 -15.43 0.44 -4.81
C GLY A 383 -16.21 -0.87 -4.77
N GLU A 384 -16.60 -1.31 -3.57
CA GLU A 384 -17.38 -2.52 -3.34
C GLU A 384 -18.69 -2.52 -4.17
N MET A 385 -19.46 -1.43 -4.09
CA MET A 385 -20.73 -1.32 -4.82
C MET A 385 -20.54 -1.33 -6.33
N GLU A 386 -19.41 -0.80 -6.82
CA GLU A 386 -19.12 -0.86 -8.25
C GLU A 386 -18.79 -2.27 -8.73
N MET A 387 -18.03 -3.05 -7.95
CA MET A 387 -17.77 -4.45 -8.28
C MET A 387 -19.05 -5.27 -8.27
N ARG A 388 -19.95 -5.03 -7.29
CA ARG A 388 -21.28 -5.67 -7.23
C ARG A 388 -22.13 -5.34 -8.46
N ARG A 389 -22.12 -4.07 -8.91
CA ARG A 389 -22.87 -3.63 -10.11
C ARG A 389 -22.44 -4.38 -11.37
N HIS A 390 -21.15 -4.68 -11.50
CA HIS A 390 -20.61 -5.43 -12.64
C HIS A 390 -20.67 -6.95 -12.48
N SER A 391 -20.86 -7.46 -11.25
CA SER A 391 -20.96 -8.89 -11.00
C SER A 391 -22.26 -9.49 -11.56
N HIS A 392 -22.15 -10.63 -12.24
CA HIS A 392 -23.30 -11.35 -12.82
C HIS A 392 -24.00 -12.32 -11.86
N THR A 393 -23.52 -12.42 -10.61
CA THR A 393 -23.97 -13.39 -9.61
C THR A 393 -25.33 -13.09 -8.99
N TRP A 394 -25.85 -11.87 -9.11
CA TRP A 394 -27.08 -11.41 -8.43
C TRP A 394 -28.31 -11.41 -9.35
N ARG A 395 -29.52 -11.47 -8.75
CA ARG A 395 -30.80 -11.43 -9.49
C ARG A 395 -30.89 -10.13 -10.30
N GLN A 396 -31.56 -10.18 -11.45
CA GLN A 396 -31.61 -9.04 -12.38
C GLN A 396 -32.23 -7.78 -11.75
N ALA A 397 -33.17 -7.96 -10.81
CA ALA A 397 -33.79 -6.86 -10.07
C ALA A 397 -32.81 -6.10 -9.14
N GLU A 398 -31.91 -6.80 -8.46
CA GLU A 398 -30.91 -6.19 -7.57
C GLU A 398 -29.88 -5.39 -8.38
N ARG A 399 -29.54 -5.87 -9.58
CA ARG A 399 -28.70 -5.13 -10.53
C ARG A 399 -29.35 -3.83 -10.98
N TRP A 400 -30.65 -3.85 -11.31
CA TRP A 400 -31.39 -2.63 -11.64
C TRP A 400 -31.48 -1.66 -10.47
N LEU A 401 -31.68 -2.17 -9.25
CA LEU A 401 -31.68 -1.36 -8.04
C LEU A 401 -30.32 -0.68 -7.80
N LEU A 402 -29.21 -1.42 -7.93
CA LEU A 402 -27.87 -0.86 -7.79
C LEU A 402 -27.56 0.18 -8.88
N GLN A 403 -28.04 -0.04 -10.11
CA GLN A 403 -27.91 0.94 -11.19
C GLN A 403 -28.69 2.22 -10.90
N ALA A 404 -29.95 2.11 -10.45
CA ALA A 404 -30.75 3.25 -10.05
C ALA A 404 -30.12 4.00 -8.86
N TYR A 405 -29.64 3.29 -7.84
CA TYR A 405 -29.00 3.87 -6.67
C TYR A 405 -27.70 4.61 -7.01
N TRP A 406 -26.88 4.06 -7.92
CA TRP A 406 -25.70 4.73 -8.47
C TRP A 406 -26.06 6.00 -9.24
N LEU A 407 -27.06 5.91 -10.12
CA LEU A 407 -27.48 7.00 -11.01
C LEU A 407 -28.03 8.18 -10.19
N LEU A 408 -28.88 7.89 -9.21
CA LEU A 408 -29.61 8.90 -8.44
C LEU A 408 -28.75 9.54 -7.36
N SER A 409 -27.87 8.79 -6.69
CA SER A 409 -27.17 9.28 -5.49
C SER A 409 -25.67 8.97 -5.42
N GLY A 410 -25.12 8.23 -6.40
CA GLY A 410 -23.74 7.75 -6.33
C GLY A 410 -23.50 6.87 -5.10
N TYR A 411 -24.42 5.94 -4.85
CA TYR A 411 -24.45 5.08 -3.66
C TYR A 411 -24.58 5.85 -2.34
N GLY A 412 -25.38 6.94 -2.33
CA GLY A 412 -25.63 7.74 -1.14
C GLY A 412 -24.46 8.62 -0.69
N LEU A 413 -23.38 8.70 -1.47
CA LEU A 413 -22.17 9.46 -1.11
C LEU A 413 -22.08 10.83 -1.78
N ARG A 414 -22.93 11.13 -2.77
CA ARG A 414 -22.83 12.34 -3.61
C ARG A 414 -24.11 13.17 -3.61
N ALA A 415 -24.14 14.18 -2.74
CA ALA A 415 -25.26 15.13 -2.63
C ALA A 415 -25.52 15.88 -3.94
N SER A 416 -24.49 16.23 -4.70
CA SER A 416 -24.63 16.97 -5.97
C SER A 416 -25.43 16.21 -7.03
N ARG A 417 -25.31 14.88 -7.09
CA ARG A 417 -26.10 14.05 -8.02
C ARG A 417 -27.56 14.01 -7.60
N ALA A 418 -27.82 13.79 -6.31
CA ALA A 418 -29.18 13.77 -5.77
C ALA A 418 -29.88 15.13 -5.94
N LEU A 419 -29.18 16.24 -5.66
CA LEU A 419 -29.68 17.60 -5.87
C LEU A 419 -29.89 17.92 -7.35
N GLY A 420 -29.01 17.45 -8.24
CA GLY A 420 -29.19 17.58 -9.67
C GLY A 420 -30.45 16.88 -10.17
N TRP A 421 -30.65 15.62 -9.75
CA TRP A 421 -31.88 14.88 -10.05
C TRP A 421 -33.13 15.51 -9.44
N LEU A 422 -33.02 16.08 -8.23
CA LEU A 422 -34.10 16.82 -7.60
C LEU A 422 -34.47 18.04 -8.45
N ALA A 423 -33.48 18.84 -8.88
CA ALA A 423 -33.72 19.99 -9.75
C ALA A 423 -34.33 19.58 -11.10
N THR A 424 -33.85 18.50 -11.72
CA THR A 424 -34.42 17.97 -12.96
C THR A 424 -35.86 17.47 -12.77
N ALA A 425 -36.13 16.75 -11.68
CA ALA A 425 -37.47 16.28 -11.33
C ALA A 425 -38.42 17.46 -11.12
N MET A 426 -38.03 18.45 -10.31
CA MET A 426 -38.80 19.67 -10.08
C MET A 426 -39.07 20.44 -11.37
N LEU A 427 -38.07 20.61 -12.24
CA LEU A 427 -38.24 21.30 -13.53
C LEU A 427 -39.19 20.51 -14.45
N THR A 428 -39.10 19.19 -14.46
CA THR A 428 -40.02 18.31 -15.20
C THR A 428 -41.45 18.43 -14.66
N THR A 429 -41.63 18.40 -13.34
CA THR A 429 -42.91 18.62 -12.66
C THR A 429 -43.49 19.98 -13.06
N ILE A 430 -42.70 21.06 -13.01
CA ILE A 430 -43.13 22.41 -13.39
C ILE A 430 -43.58 22.46 -14.86
N VAL A 431 -42.81 21.88 -15.78
CA VAL A 431 -43.15 21.83 -17.22
C VAL A 431 -44.44 21.03 -17.47
N LEU A 432 -44.58 19.85 -16.85
CA LEU A 432 -45.79 19.04 -16.97
C LEU A 432 -47.01 19.71 -16.32
N MET A 433 -46.82 20.39 -15.19
CA MET A 433 -47.86 21.12 -14.48
C MET A 433 -48.34 22.34 -15.28
N MET A 434 -47.43 23.08 -15.93
CA MET A 434 -47.78 24.14 -16.87
C MET A 434 -48.52 23.60 -18.10
N GLY A 435 -48.05 22.48 -18.66
CA GLY A 435 -48.61 21.87 -19.86
C GLY A 435 -49.99 21.23 -19.67
N PHE A 436 -50.20 20.56 -18.55
CA PHE A 436 -51.34 19.67 -18.35
C PHE A 436 -52.01 19.80 -16.97
N GLY A 437 -51.29 20.25 -15.94
CA GLY A 437 -51.76 20.15 -14.55
C GLY A 437 -52.59 21.32 -14.04
N LEU A 438 -52.35 22.54 -14.54
CA LEU A 438 -53.13 23.72 -14.15
C LEU A 438 -54.32 23.95 -15.11
N PRO A 439 -55.54 24.21 -14.60
CA PRO A 439 -56.66 24.60 -15.43
C PRO A 439 -56.45 26.01 -16.01
N ASN A 440 -57.13 26.33 -17.12
CA ASN A 440 -57.06 27.67 -17.74
C ASN A 440 -57.82 28.72 -16.93
N ASP A 441 -58.96 28.34 -16.38
CA ASP A 441 -59.79 29.19 -15.52
C ASP A 441 -59.92 28.56 -14.13
N PRO A 442 -59.94 29.35 -13.04
CA PRO A 442 -60.31 28.83 -11.73
C PRO A 442 -61.74 28.25 -11.82
N PRO A 443 -62.00 27.07 -11.21
CA PRO A 443 -63.32 26.45 -11.30
C PRO A 443 -64.38 27.41 -10.77
N LYS A 444 -65.35 27.74 -11.63
CA LYS A 444 -66.41 28.69 -11.30
C LYS A 444 -67.30 28.05 -10.24
N GLN A 445 -67.28 28.60 -9.04
CA GLN A 445 -68.23 28.22 -8.00
C GLN A 445 -69.55 28.92 -8.31
N THR A 446 -70.53 28.16 -8.79
CA THR A 446 -71.88 28.68 -8.99
C THR A 446 -72.69 28.41 -7.74
N ALA A 447 -72.99 29.48 -7.00
CA ALA A 447 -73.89 29.42 -5.86
C ALA A 447 -75.33 29.57 -6.38
N THR A 448 -76.04 28.45 -6.54
CA THR A 448 -77.47 28.49 -6.87
C THR A 448 -78.25 28.51 -5.57
N GLY A 449 -79.04 29.57 -5.37
CA GLY A 449 -79.90 29.75 -4.21
C GLY A 449 -81.37 29.74 -4.63
N THR A 450 -82.21 29.02 -3.91
CA THR A 450 -83.67 29.13 -4.05
C THR A 450 -84.20 30.06 -2.95
N VAL A 451 -84.88 31.15 -3.34
CA VAL A 451 -85.49 32.10 -2.40
C VAL A 451 -87.00 31.82 -2.33
N PRO A 452 -87.54 31.39 -1.18
CA PRO A 452 -88.98 31.21 -1.01
C PRO A 452 -89.72 32.56 -0.98
N ALA A 453 -90.89 32.64 -1.61
CA ALA A 453 -91.67 33.89 -1.74
C ALA A 453 -92.13 34.50 -0.41
N ASP A 454 -92.22 33.69 0.66
CA ASP A 454 -92.73 34.11 1.98
C ASP A 454 -91.64 34.52 3.00
N GLY A 455 -90.38 34.65 2.56
CA GLY A 455 -89.27 35.05 3.44
C GLY A 455 -88.86 33.94 4.42
N GLY A 456 -87.88 33.12 4.02
CA GLY A 456 -87.31 32.04 4.83
C GLY A 456 -85.87 31.69 4.43
N LYS A 457 -85.24 30.78 5.17
CA LYS A 457 -83.80 30.42 5.01
C LYS A 457 -83.45 30.06 3.56
N VAL A 458 -82.46 30.77 3.00
CA VAL A 458 -81.92 30.51 1.67
C VAL A 458 -80.91 29.36 1.75
N ALA A 459 -81.16 28.28 1.02
CA ALA A 459 -80.20 27.19 0.85
C ALA A 459 -79.37 27.43 -0.42
N PHE A 460 -78.05 27.53 -0.26
CA PHE A 460 -77.11 27.63 -1.37
C PHE A 460 -76.54 26.25 -1.68
N LYS A 461 -76.68 25.80 -2.93
CA LYS A 461 -75.89 24.68 -3.47
C LYS A 461 -74.70 25.27 -4.21
N PHE A 462 -73.51 24.85 -3.80
CA PHE A 462 -72.26 25.22 -4.44
C PHE A 462 -71.84 24.06 -5.35
N ASP A 463 -72.13 24.19 -6.65
CA ASP A 463 -71.63 23.25 -7.65
C ASP A 463 -70.27 23.74 -8.14
N LYS A 464 -69.25 22.88 -8.04
CA LYS A 464 -67.89 23.13 -8.50
C LYS A 464 -67.63 22.30 -9.74
N GLU A 465 -67.42 22.95 -10.89
CA GLU A 465 -67.08 22.26 -12.12
C GLU A 465 -65.68 21.62 -12.05
N ASP A 466 -65.54 20.41 -12.59
CA ASP A 466 -64.26 19.70 -12.62
C ASP A 466 -63.23 20.44 -13.51
N PRO A 467 -62.00 20.69 -13.00
CA PRO A 467 -60.97 21.40 -13.74
C PRO A 467 -60.53 20.63 -15.00
N ARG A 468 -60.67 21.27 -16.17
CA ARG A 468 -60.35 20.70 -17.48
C ARG A 468 -58.92 21.03 -17.93
N ASN A 469 -58.35 20.13 -18.73
CA ASN A 469 -57.01 20.31 -19.31
C ASN A 469 -56.93 21.56 -20.20
N PRO A 470 -55.77 22.26 -20.20
CA PRO A 470 -55.60 23.51 -20.93
C PRO A 470 -55.53 23.30 -22.45
N THR A 471 -56.32 24.07 -23.20
CA THR A 471 -56.42 23.99 -24.68
C THR A 471 -55.59 25.06 -25.42
N GLY A 472 -55.09 26.10 -24.73
CA GLY A 472 -54.23 27.17 -25.26
C GLY A 472 -53.43 27.90 -24.15
N ASP A 473 -52.35 28.62 -24.51
CA ASP A 473 -51.44 29.37 -23.62
C ASP A 473 -50.84 28.59 -22.44
N ARG A 474 -50.22 27.44 -22.76
CA ARG A 474 -49.69 26.49 -21.78
C ARG A 474 -48.41 26.97 -21.06
N PHE A 475 -47.61 27.82 -21.69
CA PHE A 475 -46.30 28.27 -21.20
C PHE A 475 -46.25 29.78 -20.99
N THR A 476 -46.85 30.25 -19.89
CA THR A 476 -46.88 31.68 -19.52
C THR A 476 -46.26 31.90 -18.14
N GLY A 477 -45.72 33.10 -17.87
CA GLY A 477 -45.08 33.42 -16.59
C GLY A 477 -45.99 33.21 -15.37
N LYS A 478 -47.29 33.53 -15.50
CA LYS A 478 -48.29 33.30 -14.44
C LYS A 478 -48.52 31.82 -14.13
N ARG A 479 -48.48 30.95 -15.16
CA ARG A 479 -48.59 29.49 -14.99
C ARG A 479 -47.31 28.90 -14.41
N PHE A 480 -46.14 29.46 -14.77
CA PHE A 480 -44.87 29.08 -14.18
C PHE A 480 -44.85 29.34 -12.66
N GLU A 481 -45.27 30.52 -12.22
CA GLU A 481 -45.34 30.87 -10.79
C GLU A 481 -46.27 29.93 -10.01
N LYS A 482 -47.47 29.64 -10.56
CA LYS A 482 -48.39 28.66 -9.97
C LYS A 482 -47.80 27.25 -9.94
N ALA A 483 -47.20 26.79 -11.03
CA ALA A 483 -46.59 25.45 -11.11
C ALA A 483 -45.39 25.31 -10.16
N LEU A 484 -44.58 26.36 -10.02
CA LEU A 484 -43.48 26.44 -9.07
C LEU A 484 -43.99 26.35 -7.63
N ASN A 485 -45.03 27.12 -7.28
CA ASN A 485 -45.65 27.07 -5.96
C ASN A 485 -46.24 25.70 -5.64
N VAL A 486 -46.93 25.05 -6.59
CA VAL A 486 -47.45 23.69 -6.43
C VAL A 486 -46.30 22.70 -6.20
N THR A 487 -45.25 22.78 -7.01
CA THR A 487 -44.08 21.88 -6.91
C THR A 487 -43.39 22.05 -5.55
N LEU A 488 -43.01 23.27 -5.17
CA LEU A 488 -42.35 23.55 -3.88
C LEU A 488 -43.20 23.14 -2.68
N ASN A 489 -44.50 23.47 -2.69
CA ASN A 489 -45.40 23.10 -1.61
C ASN A 489 -45.64 21.59 -1.55
N SER A 490 -45.58 20.87 -2.66
CA SER A 490 -45.75 19.42 -2.66
C SER A 490 -44.56 18.65 -2.09
N VAL A 491 -43.35 19.21 -2.17
CA VAL A 491 -42.14 18.63 -1.56
C VAL A 491 -42.15 18.78 -0.05
N ILE A 492 -42.65 19.92 0.45
CA ILE A 492 -42.55 20.29 1.88
C ILE A 492 -43.87 20.02 2.63
N PHE A 493 -45.02 20.16 1.99
CA PHE A 493 -46.35 20.10 2.59
C PHE A 493 -47.29 19.09 1.92
N ARG A 494 -48.28 18.60 2.69
CA ARG A 494 -49.19 17.52 2.30
C ARG A 494 -50.28 17.91 1.28
N ALA A 495 -50.48 19.20 1.01
CA ALA A 495 -51.44 19.71 0.04
C ALA A 495 -51.04 21.09 -0.51
N SER A 496 -51.00 21.25 -1.84
CA SER A 496 -50.74 22.53 -2.50
C SER A 496 -51.91 23.52 -2.45
N GLY A 497 -53.11 23.05 -2.05
CA GLY A 497 -54.32 23.87 -1.92
C GLY A 497 -54.86 24.42 -3.25
N GLN A 498 -54.31 23.97 -4.38
CA GLN A 498 -54.70 24.42 -5.72
C GLN A 498 -55.64 23.42 -6.39
N ASP A 499 -56.57 23.93 -7.19
CA ASP A 499 -57.44 23.11 -8.03
C ASP A 499 -56.66 22.64 -9.26
N LEU A 500 -56.27 21.36 -9.23
CA LEU A 500 -55.52 20.70 -10.29
C LEU A 500 -56.43 19.88 -11.19
N THR A 501 -56.09 19.78 -12.47
CA THR A 501 -56.73 18.84 -13.40
C THR A 501 -56.44 17.40 -12.97
N THR A 502 -57.17 16.40 -13.50
CA THR A 502 -56.87 14.98 -13.25
C THR A 502 -55.41 14.64 -13.57
N ALA A 503 -54.86 15.17 -14.67
CA ALA A 503 -53.45 15.01 -15.01
C ALA A 503 -52.53 15.69 -13.98
N GLY A 504 -52.88 16.90 -13.52
CA GLY A 504 -52.17 17.62 -12.47
C GLY A 504 -52.13 16.87 -11.14
N THR A 505 -53.22 16.21 -10.76
CA THR A 505 -53.28 15.37 -9.56
C THR A 505 -52.29 14.20 -9.64
N TYR A 506 -52.22 13.49 -10.77
CA TYR A 506 -51.25 12.40 -10.95
C TYR A 506 -49.79 12.91 -10.98
N ILE A 507 -49.54 14.06 -11.62
CA ILE A 507 -48.20 14.70 -11.63
C ILE A 507 -47.78 15.06 -10.20
N GLU A 508 -48.67 15.67 -9.41
CA GLU A 508 -48.42 16.01 -8.01
C GLU A 508 -48.18 14.76 -7.16
N MET A 509 -48.95 13.69 -7.35
CA MET A 509 -48.75 12.42 -6.64
C MET A 509 -47.36 11.80 -6.91
N VAL A 510 -46.89 11.81 -8.16
CA VAL A 510 -45.57 11.29 -8.51
C VAL A 510 -44.45 12.16 -7.90
N SER A 511 -44.58 13.48 -7.98
CA SER A 511 -43.64 14.44 -7.38
C SER A 511 -43.52 14.24 -5.86
N ARG A 512 -44.64 14.06 -5.16
CA ARG A 512 -44.69 13.80 -3.70
C ARG A 512 -43.97 12.52 -3.25
N LEU A 513 -43.75 11.57 -4.15
CA LEU A 513 -43.00 10.34 -3.85
C LEU A 513 -41.54 10.48 -4.26
N ALA A 514 -41.27 11.01 -5.46
CA ALA A 514 -39.92 11.05 -6.02
C ALA A 514 -39.03 12.12 -5.38
N GLU A 515 -39.56 13.33 -5.17
CA GLU A 515 -38.77 14.49 -4.75
C GLU A 515 -38.29 14.38 -3.28
N PRO A 516 -39.11 13.94 -2.31
CA PRO A 516 -38.63 13.69 -0.94
C PRO A 516 -37.59 12.57 -0.84
N VAL A 517 -37.68 11.53 -1.67
CA VAL A 517 -36.68 10.44 -1.71
C VAL A 517 -35.32 10.98 -2.19
N LEU A 518 -35.31 11.81 -3.23
CA LEU A 518 -34.10 12.48 -3.72
C LEU A 518 -33.50 13.43 -2.68
N LEU A 519 -34.35 14.18 -1.98
CA LEU A 519 -33.95 15.05 -0.88
C LEU A 519 -33.37 14.24 0.30
N GLY A 520 -33.96 13.08 0.61
CA GLY A 520 -33.43 12.12 1.58
C GLY A 520 -32.04 11.60 1.20
N PHE A 521 -31.82 11.25 -0.07
CA PHE A 521 -30.48 10.86 -0.56
C PHE A 521 -29.47 12.00 -0.47
N ALA A 522 -29.88 13.24 -0.77
CA ALA A 522 -29.02 14.40 -0.60
C ALA A 522 -28.64 14.60 0.88
N GLY A 523 -29.61 14.48 1.79
CA GLY A 523 -29.39 14.56 3.24
C GLY A 523 -28.43 13.50 3.77
N LEU A 524 -28.59 12.24 3.35
CA LEU A 524 -27.68 11.14 3.71
C LEU A 524 -26.25 11.43 3.24
N ALA A 525 -26.08 11.91 2.01
CA ALA A 525 -24.77 12.23 1.46
C ALA A 525 -24.10 13.43 2.18
N VAL A 526 -24.89 14.44 2.57
CA VAL A 526 -24.41 15.59 3.35
C VAL A 526 -24.00 15.16 4.76
N ARG A 527 -24.83 14.37 5.46
CA ARG A 527 -24.49 13.80 6.78
C ARG A 527 -23.18 13.02 6.71
N GLY A 528 -23.03 12.18 5.69
CA GLY A 528 -21.79 11.46 5.45
C GLY A 528 -20.60 12.40 5.23
N ARG A 529 -20.78 13.58 4.62
CA ARG A 529 -19.71 14.56 4.40
C ARG A 529 -19.35 15.36 5.65
N VAL A 530 -20.32 15.70 6.49
CA VAL A 530 -20.07 16.40 7.76
C VAL A 530 -19.31 15.49 8.74
N LYS A 531 -19.66 14.21 8.81
CA LYS A 531 -18.92 13.21 9.60
C LYS A 531 -17.48 12.96 9.09
N ARG A 532 -17.15 13.42 7.89
CA ARG A 532 -15.81 13.34 7.28
C ARG A 532 -14.90 14.54 7.60
N GLY A 533 -15.46 15.63 8.15
CA GLY A 533 -14.74 16.89 8.44
C GLY A 533 -14.53 17.17 9.94
N SER A 534 -14.93 16.23 10.81
CA SER A 534 -14.67 16.18 12.24
C SER A 534 -13.76 15.00 12.53
#